data_AF-A0A1X7CBF0-F1
#
_entry.id   AF-A0A1X7CBF0-F1
#
_cell.length_a   1.000
_cell.length_b   1.000
_cell.length_c   1.000
_cell.angle_alpha   90.00
_cell.angle_beta   90.00
_cell.angle_gamma   90.00
#
_symmetry.space_group_name_H-M   'P 1'
#
loop_
_entity.id
_entity.type
_entity.pdbx_description
1 polymer ?
#
loop_
_entity_poly.entity_id
_entity_poly.type
_entity_poly.pdbx_seq_one_letter_code
_entity_poly.pdbx_strand_id
1 'polypeptide(L)'
;MLKKLILSIFFMFITSSSYAAAITTDRVVFYPSSADISRVVTAEITVGTDAENSDKIVTFILPGQALPDTFSIEPRTKQIVINDVSWSRDDLVQSPAASDIEKKINVLNAKLMAVKAQIQAVEGGILFWNERAKVQQTKVGEVDKVADLVVSNLSKLYNQSVELNSQSRDISVIITELKRKLNEVSGQSKSRWIITVSVAGTKSKHADFKINYMLSNCGWRPKYKLDAYPDQNKVKFSFDAEIWQGSGMDFHNFDVALATVKENSRIFPPELGLWTIAPKHEDEPMQKKYARSMMVMESAMTNSADKAVADPAPIQVKKSTYSIWELGTKNIIAGPARKYSILNENWNAEYSFLSRPSATADVYVSAKMKLQDAKDFPVGQALVLMEGAMIGKIDFSFFGKDKTLFFGADPVLKAERKTLEKYSGAKGVFGSKQTYKWKYLISLINPRKIPVLIKVQEPAPSSGDERIKLSDSAKPKAIVKDNNFEWDITVPANQKAEIQYDIDLNAPEDMKIDLGLGR
;
A
#
# COMPACT_ATOMS: atom_id res chain seq x y z
N MET A 1 -17.30 89.50 16.27
CA MET A 1 -17.48 88.94 17.63
C MET A 1 -18.10 87.55 17.49
N LEU A 2 -17.51 86.53 18.14
CA LEU A 2 -18.07 85.21 18.55
C LEU A 2 -19.11 84.53 17.61
N LYS A 3 -19.04 83.25 17.21
CA LYS A 3 -18.59 82.05 17.92
C LYS A 3 -18.78 80.85 16.96
N LYS A 4 -17.81 79.93 16.96
CA LYS A 4 -17.87 78.46 16.74
C LYS A 4 -19.08 77.88 15.97
N LEU A 5 -18.81 77.27 14.82
CA LEU A 5 -19.59 76.14 14.31
C LEU A 5 -18.64 74.96 14.04
N ILE A 6 -18.73 73.95 14.91
CA ILE A 6 -18.14 72.62 14.75
C ILE A 6 -19.13 71.84 13.89
N LEU A 7 -18.74 71.40 12.69
CA LEU A 7 -19.51 70.44 11.91
C LEU A 7 -18.69 69.15 11.77
N SER A 8 -19.13 68.15 12.53
CA SER A 8 -18.57 66.83 12.64
C SER A 8 -18.82 66.05 11.34
N ILE A 9 -17.75 65.57 10.71
CA ILE A 9 -17.79 64.67 9.55
C ILE A 9 -18.29 63.31 10.03
N PHE A 10 -19.46 62.91 9.54
CA PHE A 10 -20.08 61.61 9.81
C PHE A 10 -19.39 60.55 8.93
N PHE A 11 -18.42 59.82 9.50
CA PHE A 11 -17.79 58.68 8.85
C PHE A 11 -18.72 57.47 8.99
N MET A 12 -19.38 57.11 7.89
CA MET A 12 -20.27 55.96 7.79
C MET A 12 -19.41 54.67 7.82
N PHE A 13 -19.24 54.09 9.01
CA PHE A 13 -18.67 52.75 9.17
C PHE A 13 -19.65 51.72 8.62
N ILE A 14 -19.42 51.27 7.38
CA ILE A 14 -20.01 50.04 6.86
C ILE A 14 -19.23 48.89 7.50
N THR A 15 -19.69 48.39 8.65
CA THR A 15 -19.24 47.10 9.16
C THR A 15 -19.92 46.02 8.33
N SER A 16 -19.25 45.57 7.26
CA SER A 16 -19.56 44.30 6.63
C SER A 16 -19.19 43.18 7.61
N SER A 17 -20.11 42.87 8.52
CA SER A 17 -20.09 41.61 9.24
C SER A 17 -20.33 40.51 8.22
N SER A 18 -19.23 39.92 7.75
CA SER A 18 -19.23 38.66 7.01
C SER A 18 -19.83 37.60 7.92
N TYR A 19 -21.15 37.41 7.83
CA TYR A 19 -21.80 36.20 8.31
C TYR A 19 -21.26 35.07 7.42
N ALA A 20 -20.23 34.38 7.91
CA ALA A 20 -19.93 33.05 7.40
C ALA A 20 -21.19 32.21 7.67
N ALA A 21 -21.93 31.88 6.61
CA ALA A 21 -23.03 30.94 6.70
C ALA A 21 -22.48 29.67 7.34
N ALA A 22 -22.99 29.32 8.52
CA ALA A 22 -22.62 28.09 9.20
C ALA A 22 -23.00 26.93 8.27
N ILE A 23 -21.99 26.19 7.82
CA ILE A 23 -22.14 25.00 6.98
C ILE A 23 -23.11 24.05 7.69
N THR A 24 -24.30 23.86 7.12
CA THR A 24 -25.34 22.92 7.58
C THR A 24 -25.11 21.51 7.04
N THR A 25 -23.96 21.25 6.42
CA THR A 25 -23.63 19.99 5.76
C THR A 25 -22.94 19.04 6.73
N ASP A 26 -23.37 17.78 6.74
CA ASP A 26 -22.70 16.71 7.48
C ASP A 26 -21.25 16.55 7.01
N ARG A 27 -20.34 16.29 7.93
CA ARG A 27 -18.90 16.20 7.65
C ARG A 27 -18.34 14.84 8.05
N VAL A 28 -17.44 14.32 7.22
CA VAL A 28 -16.66 13.11 7.51
C VAL A 28 -15.17 13.37 7.33
N VAL A 29 -14.38 13.01 8.33
CA VAL A 29 -12.91 13.05 8.28
C VAL A 29 -12.38 11.63 8.33
N PHE A 30 -11.84 11.14 7.21
CA PHE A 30 -11.20 9.83 7.17
C PHE A 30 -9.77 9.90 7.71
N TYR A 31 -9.43 8.97 8.59
CA TYR A 31 -8.09 8.66 9.07
C TYR A 31 -7.61 7.35 8.43
N PRO A 32 -6.34 6.94 8.61
CA PRO A 32 -5.84 5.70 8.01
C PRO A 32 -6.62 4.43 8.38
N SER A 33 -7.30 4.39 9.53
CA SER A 33 -8.04 3.20 9.99
C SER A 33 -9.37 3.50 10.69
N SER A 34 -9.79 4.77 10.71
CA SER A 34 -11.07 5.20 11.27
C SER A 34 -11.65 6.36 10.46
N ALA A 35 -12.89 6.75 10.76
CA ALA A 35 -13.46 8.01 10.29
C ALA A 35 -14.17 8.74 11.44
N ASP A 36 -14.07 10.06 11.49
CA ASP A 36 -14.82 10.92 12.41
C ASP A 36 -16.01 11.54 11.66
N ILE A 37 -17.19 11.42 12.25
CA ILE A 37 -18.44 11.92 11.69
C ILE A 37 -18.94 13.07 12.56
N SER A 38 -19.28 14.19 11.93
CA SER A 38 -19.94 15.33 12.57
C SER A 38 -21.24 15.64 11.83
N ARG A 39 -22.36 15.66 12.55
CA ARG A 39 -23.69 15.88 11.96
C ARG A 39 -24.51 16.85 12.78
N VAL A 40 -25.42 17.56 12.11
CA VAL A 40 -26.46 18.34 12.78
C VAL A 40 -27.79 17.63 12.54
N VAL A 41 -28.42 17.18 13.62
CA VAL A 41 -29.64 16.37 13.58
C VAL A 41 -30.72 17.03 14.41
N THR A 42 -31.91 17.18 13.81
CA THR A 42 -33.12 17.53 14.53
C THR A 42 -33.73 16.25 15.10
N ALA A 43 -33.91 16.19 16.41
CA ALA A 43 -34.44 15.02 17.10
C ALA A 43 -35.70 15.36 17.92
N GLU A 44 -36.62 14.41 17.99
CA GLU A 44 -37.83 14.51 18.82
C GLU A 44 -37.50 14.20 20.28
N ILE A 45 -38.10 14.97 21.18
CA ILE A 45 -37.96 14.83 22.62
C ILE A 45 -39.18 14.09 23.16
N THR A 46 -38.97 12.88 23.66
CA THR A 46 -40.02 12.02 24.23
C THR A 46 -39.89 11.96 25.76
N VAL A 47 -40.91 11.44 26.44
CA VAL A 47 -40.87 11.20 27.89
C VAL A 47 -40.41 9.76 28.11
N GLY A 48 -39.44 9.55 29.00
CA GLY A 48 -38.95 8.22 29.37
C GLY A 48 -40.06 7.30 29.89
N THR A 49 -39.95 6.01 29.60
CA THR A 49 -40.95 4.98 29.96
C THR A 49 -40.83 4.46 31.40
N ASP A 50 -39.82 4.89 32.16
CA ASP A 50 -39.61 4.43 33.53
C ASP A 50 -40.53 5.18 34.51
N ALA A 51 -41.32 4.42 35.26
CA ALA A 51 -42.41 4.91 36.11
C ALA A 51 -41.98 5.76 37.33
N GLU A 52 -40.68 5.91 37.58
CA GLU A 52 -40.15 6.68 38.73
C GLU A 52 -39.42 7.98 38.32
N ASN A 53 -39.12 8.21 37.05
CA ASN A 53 -38.46 9.45 36.62
C ASN A 53 -38.96 9.88 35.23
N SER A 54 -39.80 10.92 35.19
CA SER A 54 -40.36 11.51 33.97
C SER A 54 -39.35 12.38 33.22
N ASP A 55 -38.12 11.90 33.06
CA ASP A 55 -37.07 12.60 32.36
C ASP A 55 -37.35 12.57 30.86
N LYS A 56 -37.10 13.71 30.20
CA LYS A 56 -37.23 13.82 28.75
C LYS A 56 -36.00 13.19 28.11
N ILE A 57 -36.21 12.34 27.12
CA ILE A 57 -35.13 11.62 26.43
C ILE A 57 -35.13 11.93 24.94
N VAL A 58 -33.95 11.78 24.34
CA VAL A 58 -33.73 11.82 22.90
C VAL A 58 -32.95 10.59 22.50
N THR A 59 -33.40 9.91 21.44
CA THR A 59 -32.76 8.68 20.97
C THR A 59 -32.10 8.88 19.63
N PHE A 60 -30.83 8.45 19.50
CA PHE A 60 -30.09 8.40 18.25
C PHE A 60 -29.74 6.97 17.89
N ILE A 61 -29.78 6.65 16.59
CA ILE A 61 -29.37 5.34 16.07
C ILE A 61 -28.05 5.51 15.34
N LEU A 62 -27.01 4.85 15.83
CA LEU A 62 -25.68 4.83 15.20
C LEU A 62 -25.40 3.45 14.58
N PRO A 63 -24.59 3.38 13.51
CA PRO A 63 -24.21 2.10 12.90
C PRO A 63 -23.37 1.27 13.88
N GLY A 64 -23.38 -0.07 13.73
CA GLY A 64 -22.65 -0.97 14.63
C GLY A 64 -21.13 -0.79 14.68
N GLN A 65 -20.57 -0.19 13.63
CA GLN A 65 -19.15 0.15 13.56
C GLN A 65 -18.81 1.46 14.30
N ALA A 66 -19.81 2.20 14.79
CA ALA A 66 -19.58 3.37 15.64
C ALA A 66 -18.99 2.93 16.98
N LEU A 67 -18.11 3.77 17.52
CA LEU A 67 -17.52 3.61 18.84
C LEU A 67 -18.31 4.48 19.84
N PRO A 68 -19.20 3.92 20.66
CA PRO A 68 -20.09 4.71 21.54
C PRO A 68 -19.33 5.59 22.53
N ASP A 69 -18.18 5.13 23.02
CA ASP A 69 -17.32 5.88 23.95
C ASP A 69 -16.77 7.19 23.35
N THR A 70 -16.84 7.34 22.02
CA THR A 70 -16.43 8.56 21.31
C THR A 70 -17.60 9.51 21.01
N PHE A 71 -18.82 9.13 21.37
CA PHE A 71 -20.01 9.93 21.12
C PHE A 71 -19.97 11.23 21.94
N SER A 72 -20.16 12.35 21.25
CA SER A 72 -20.32 13.67 21.86
C SER A 72 -21.55 14.34 21.28
N ILE A 73 -22.25 15.11 22.12
CA ILE A 73 -23.46 15.81 21.74
C ILE A 73 -23.45 17.24 22.29
N GLU A 74 -23.78 18.19 21.44
CA GLU A 74 -23.89 19.61 21.77
C GLU A 74 -25.27 20.13 21.34
N PRO A 75 -26.10 20.67 22.24
CA PRO A 75 -27.38 21.27 21.86
C PRO A 75 -27.15 22.57 21.09
N ARG A 76 -27.80 22.71 19.93
CA ARG A 76 -27.83 23.96 19.14
C ARG A 76 -29.02 24.82 19.52
N THR A 77 -30.11 24.19 19.97
CA THR A 77 -31.27 24.89 20.53
C THR A 77 -30.95 25.42 21.94
N LYS A 78 -31.28 26.68 22.20
CA LYS A 78 -31.05 27.32 23.51
C LYS A 78 -31.89 26.64 24.60
N GLN A 79 -31.41 26.70 25.85
CA GLN A 79 -32.12 26.21 27.06
C GLN A 79 -32.27 24.68 27.16
N ILE A 80 -31.43 23.91 26.48
CA ILE A 80 -31.33 22.46 26.67
C ILE A 80 -30.11 22.15 27.53
N VAL A 81 -30.32 21.38 28.59
CA VAL A 81 -29.26 20.82 29.43
C VAL A 81 -29.23 19.31 29.20
N ILE A 82 -28.04 18.76 28.99
CA ILE A 82 -27.82 17.31 28.90
C ILE A 82 -27.50 16.81 30.30
N ASN A 83 -28.29 15.85 30.79
CA ASN A 83 -28.11 15.28 32.12
C ASN A 83 -27.24 14.01 32.06
N ASP A 84 -27.54 13.13 31.11
CA ASP A 84 -26.87 11.83 30.97
C ASP A 84 -26.89 11.34 29.52
N VAL A 85 -25.92 10.49 29.17
CA VAL A 85 -25.82 9.80 27.88
C VAL A 85 -25.54 8.33 28.14
N SER A 86 -26.48 7.47 27.75
CA SER A 86 -26.34 6.02 27.83
C SER A 86 -26.49 5.39 26.46
N TRP A 87 -26.02 4.15 26.32
CA TRP A 87 -26.15 3.41 25.06
C TRP A 87 -26.44 1.93 25.29
N SER A 88 -27.20 1.37 24.37
CA SER A 88 -27.49 -0.07 24.32
C SER A 88 -27.32 -0.60 22.90
N ARG A 89 -27.09 -1.91 22.80
CA ARG A 89 -26.90 -2.62 21.55
C ARG A 89 -28.22 -3.28 21.15
N ASP A 90 -28.66 -3.04 19.92
CA ASP A 90 -29.83 -3.71 19.35
C ASP A 90 -29.41 -4.58 18.15
N ASP A 91 -29.55 -5.90 18.32
CA ASP A 91 -29.13 -6.93 17.39
C ASP A 91 -30.34 -7.47 16.60
N LEU A 92 -31.05 -6.65 15.82
CA LEU A 92 -32.18 -7.12 14.99
C LEU A 92 -32.27 -6.53 13.57
N VAL A 93 -32.46 -7.46 12.61
CA VAL A 93 -32.86 -7.37 11.18
C VAL A 93 -31.74 -7.25 10.12
N GLN A 94 -31.45 -8.39 9.48
CA GLN A 94 -30.64 -8.48 8.26
C GLN A 94 -31.29 -7.73 7.08
N SER A 95 -30.49 -7.14 6.19
CA SER A 95 -30.98 -6.56 4.91
C SER A 95 -31.66 -7.63 4.05
N PRO A 96 -32.74 -7.33 3.28
CA PRO A 96 -33.29 -8.26 2.28
C PRO A 96 -32.22 -8.87 1.35
N ALA A 97 -31.24 -8.07 0.92
CA ALA A 97 -30.12 -8.53 0.09
C ALA A 97 -29.17 -9.51 0.84
N ALA A 98 -28.98 -9.32 2.14
CA ALA A 98 -28.17 -10.22 2.98
C ALA A 98 -28.93 -11.53 3.26
N SER A 99 -30.24 -11.45 3.52
CA SER A 99 -31.12 -12.62 3.68
C SER A 99 -31.13 -13.48 2.42
N ASP A 100 -31.14 -12.87 1.22
CA ASP A 100 -31.09 -13.60 -0.04
C ASP A 100 -29.74 -14.29 -0.27
N ILE A 101 -28.63 -13.67 0.12
CA ILE A 101 -27.29 -14.30 0.07
C ILE A 101 -27.21 -15.45 1.07
N GLU A 102 -27.75 -15.30 2.28
CA GLU A 102 -27.76 -16.35 3.30
C GLU A 102 -28.63 -17.54 2.89
N LYS A 103 -29.81 -17.30 2.30
CA LYS A 103 -30.63 -18.37 1.69
C LYS A 103 -29.85 -19.14 0.63
N LYS A 104 -29.09 -18.45 -0.23
CA LYS A 104 -28.22 -19.09 -1.24
C LYS A 104 -27.10 -19.92 -0.59
N ILE A 105 -26.47 -19.42 0.47
CA ILE A 105 -25.45 -20.15 1.23
C ILE A 105 -26.04 -21.43 1.84
N ASN A 106 -27.24 -21.35 2.42
CA ASN A 106 -27.91 -22.50 3.03
C ASN A 106 -28.27 -23.58 2.00
N VAL A 107 -28.78 -23.18 0.83
CA VAL A 107 -29.04 -24.10 -0.28
C VAL A 107 -27.75 -24.78 -0.77
N LEU A 108 -26.66 -24.03 -0.90
CA LEU A 108 -25.37 -24.58 -1.33
C LEU A 108 -24.72 -25.48 -0.28
N ASN A 109 -24.85 -25.17 1.01
CA ASN A 109 -24.40 -26.05 2.09
C ASN A 109 -25.16 -27.37 2.08
N ALA A 110 -26.48 -27.36 1.86
CA ALA A 110 -27.27 -28.57 1.72
C ALA A 110 -26.82 -29.41 0.51
N LYS A 111 -26.56 -28.78 -0.63
CA LYS A 111 -25.98 -29.46 -1.81
C LYS A 111 -24.60 -30.04 -1.53
N LEU A 112 -23.73 -29.31 -0.83
CA LEU A 112 -22.40 -29.77 -0.45
C LEU A 112 -22.48 -31.00 0.46
N MET A 113 -23.39 -31.01 1.44
CA MET A 113 -23.63 -32.18 2.29
C MET A 113 -24.08 -33.39 1.48
N ALA A 114 -24.99 -33.20 0.51
CA ALA A 114 -25.45 -34.27 -0.37
C ALA A 114 -24.31 -34.85 -1.23
N VAL A 115 -23.47 -33.99 -1.83
CA VAL A 115 -22.30 -34.43 -2.61
C VAL A 115 -21.30 -35.16 -1.72
N LYS A 116 -21.05 -34.69 -0.49
CA LYS A 116 -20.18 -35.39 0.46
C LYS A 116 -20.70 -36.78 0.85
N ALA A 117 -22.01 -36.92 1.03
CA ALA A 117 -22.62 -38.23 1.28
C ALA A 117 -22.43 -39.18 0.09
N GLN A 118 -22.51 -38.68 -1.15
CA GLN A 118 -22.23 -39.46 -2.35
C GLN A 118 -20.75 -39.87 -2.45
N ILE A 119 -19.82 -38.97 -2.11
CA ILE A 119 -18.38 -39.28 -2.03
C ILE A 119 -18.15 -40.42 -1.05
N GLN A 120 -18.73 -40.35 0.16
CA GLN A 120 -18.61 -41.42 1.16
C GLN A 120 -19.16 -42.77 0.67
N ALA A 121 -20.28 -42.76 -0.08
CA ALA A 121 -20.83 -43.97 -0.67
C ALA A 121 -19.90 -44.58 -1.74
N VAL A 122 -19.31 -43.74 -2.59
CA VAL A 122 -18.32 -44.16 -3.61
C VAL A 122 -17.05 -44.69 -2.95
N GLU A 123 -16.54 -44.03 -1.92
CA GLU A 123 -15.39 -44.50 -1.13
C GLU A 123 -15.65 -45.87 -0.47
N GLY A 124 -16.85 -46.06 0.10
CA GLY A 124 -17.28 -47.35 0.61
C GLY A 124 -17.33 -48.44 -0.48
N GLY A 125 -17.78 -48.09 -1.69
CA GLY A 125 -17.74 -48.96 -2.85
C GLY A 125 -16.32 -49.32 -3.30
N ILE A 126 -15.40 -48.35 -3.31
CA ILE A 126 -13.99 -48.56 -3.65
C ILE A 126 -13.34 -49.50 -2.63
N LEU A 127 -13.57 -49.27 -1.33
CA LEU A 127 -13.10 -50.14 -0.25
C LEU A 127 -13.64 -51.56 -0.41
N PHE A 128 -14.94 -51.72 -0.68
CA PHE A 128 -15.54 -53.03 -0.93
C PHE A 128 -14.85 -53.78 -2.07
N TRP A 129 -14.65 -53.14 -3.22
CA TRP A 129 -14.01 -53.77 -4.38
C TRP A 129 -12.52 -54.04 -4.17
N ASN A 130 -11.82 -53.18 -3.43
CA ASN A 130 -10.42 -53.41 -3.03
C ASN A 130 -10.29 -54.62 -2.09
N GLU A 131 -11.20 -54.80 -1.12
CA GLU A 131 -11.20 -55.98 -0.24
C GLU A 131 -11.58 -57.26 -1.01
N ARG A 132 -12.53 -57.19 -1.94
CA ARG A 132 -12.86 -58.31 -2.85
C ARG A 132 -11.69 -58.73 -3.73
N ALA A 133 -10.84 -57.79 -4.15
CA ALA A 133 -9.64 -58.10 -4.92
C ALA A 133 -8.61 -58.92 -4.10
N LYS A 134 -8.58 -58.75 -2.77
CA LYS A 134 -7.66 -59.44 -1.86
C LYS A 134 -8.14 -60.84 -1.47
N VAL A 135 -9.45 -61.04 -1.33
CA VAL A 135 -10.07 -62.30 -0.90
C VAL A 135 -10.46 -63.14 -2.13
N GLN A 136 -9.49 -63.72 -2.84
CA GLN A 136 -9.78 -64.68 -3.91
C GLN A 136 -9.83 -66.12 -3.36
N GLN A 137 -11.04 -66.63 -3.12
CA GLN A 137 -11.33 -68.07 -3.14
C GLN A 137 -12.14 -68.37 -4.40
N THR A 138 -11.50 -68.29 -5.57
CA THR A 138 -12.16 -68.48 -6.87
C THR A 138 -11.63 -69.74 -7.54
N LYS A 139 -12.50 -70.49 -8.23
CA LYS A 139 -12.06 -71.62 -9.06
C LYS A 139 -11.15 -71.09 -10.17
N VAL A 140 -10.07 -71.82 -10.48
CA VAL A 140 -8.97 -71.42 -11.39
C VAL A 140 -9.46 -70.93 -12.78
N GLY A 141 -10.64 -71.34 -13.24
CA GLY A 141 -11.21 -70.93 -14.54
C GLY A 141 -12.04 -69.64 -14.58
N GLU A 142 -12.26 -68.94 -13.46
CA GLU A 142 -13.09 -67.72 -13.39
C GLU A 142 -12.31 -66.45 -12.98
N VAL A 143 -11.00 -66.59 -12.77
CA VAL A 143 -10.14 -65.52 -12.24
C VAL A 143 -10.13 -64.28 -13.14
N ASP A 144 -10.02 -64.46 -14.46
CA ASP A 144 -9.97 -63.34 -15.42
C ASP A 144 -11.28 -62.54 -15.42
N LYS A 145 -12.43 -63.22 -15.35
CA LYS A 145 -13.76 -62.57 -15.30
C LYS A 145 -13.96 -61.75 -14.02
N VAL A 146 -13.45 -62.25 -12.89
CA VAL A 146 -13.50 -61.52 -11.61
C VAL A 146 -12.55 -60.32 -11.63
N ALA A 147 -11.35 -60.47 -12.19
CA ALA A 147 -10.40 -59.37 -12.35
C ALA A 147 -10.97 -58.25 -13.22
N ASP A 148 -11.57 -58.58 -14.37
CA ASP A 148 -12.19 -57.60 -15.26
C ASP A 148 -13.34 -56.84 -14.58
N LEU A 149 -14.16 -57.54 -13.79
CA LEU A 149 -15.26 -56.93 -13.06
C LEU A 149 -14.77 -55.98 -11.96
N VAL A 150 -13.72 -56.36 -11.22
CA VAL A 150 -13.08 -55.51 -10.21
C VAL A 150 -12.50 -54.26 -10.88
N VAL A 151 -11.73 -54.41 -11.96
CA VAL A 151 -11.11 -53.28 -12.68
C VAL A 151 -12.18 -52.35 -13.26
N SER A 152 -13.22 -52.89 -13.89
CA SER A 152 -14.32 -52.10 -14.46
C SER A 152 -15.08 -51.30 -13.40
N ASN A 153 -15.42 -51.92 -12.27
CA ASN A 153 -16.14 -51.23 -11.19
C ASN A 153 -15.27 -50.23 -10.45
N LEU A 154 -14.00 -50.55 -10.17
CA LEU A 154 -13.07 -49.59 -9.57
C LEU A 154 -12.84 -48.39 -10.50
N SER A 155 -12.62 -48.61 -11.80
CA SER A 155 -12.46 -47.52 -12.78
C SER A 155 -13.67 -46.59 -12.79
N LYS A 156 -14.90 -47.14 -12.81
CA LYS A 156 -16.13 -46.35 -12.73
C LYS A 156 -16.22 -45.55 -11.43
N LEU A 157 -15.95 -46.18 -10.28
CA LEU A 157 -16.03 -45.53 -8.97
C LEU A 157 -14.94 -44.45 -8.79
N TYR A 158 -13.72 -44.68 -9.27
CA TYR A 158 -12.67 -43.66 -9.26
C TYR A 158 -13.04 -42.45 -10.15
N ASN A 159 -13.58 -42.69 -11.34
CA ASN A 159 -14.07 -41.60 -12.21
C ASN A 159 -15.20 -40.80 -11.54
N GLN A 160 -16.17 -41.49 -10.91
CA GLN A 160 -17.22 -40.84 -10.14
C GLN A 160 -16.67 -40.06 -8.94
N SER A 161 -15.67 -40.61 -8.24
CA SER A 161 -15.01 -39.93 -7.11
C SER A 161 -14.34 -38.63 -7.55
N VAL A 162 -13.63 -38.63 -8.68
CA VAL A 162 -13.00 -37.42 -9.24
C VAL A 162 -14.05 -36.35 -9.56
N GLU A 163 -15.15 -36.74 -10.22
CA GLU A 163 -16.23 -35.82 -10.58
C GLU A 163 -16.89 -35.20 -9.33
N LEU A 164 -17.28 -36.02 -8.36
CA LEU A 164 -17.91 -35.55 -7.12
C LEU A 164 -16.98 -34.69 -6.28
N ASN A 165 -15.68 -35.02 -6.21
CA ASN A 165 -14.69 -34.19 -5.52
C ASN A 165 -14.49 -32.83 -6.21
N SER A 166 -14.57 -32.77 -7.54
CA SER A 166 -14.57 -31.50 -8.27
C SER A 166 -15.80 -30.66 -7.91
N GLN A 167 -17.00 -31.26 -7.96
CA GLN A 167 -18.25 -30.56 -7.62
C GLN A 167 -18.24 -30.03 -6.17
N SER A 168 -17.72 -30.82 -5.22
CA SER A 168 -17.55 -30.43 -3.81
C SER A 168 -16.62 -29.22 -3.67
N ARG A 169 -15.51 -29.18 -4.43
CA ARG A 169 -14.58 -28.05 -4.45
C ARG A 169 -15.25 -26.80 -5.02
N ASP A 170 -15.93 -26.91 -6.15
CA ASP A 170 -16.58 -25.77 -6.82
C ASP A 170 -17.66 -25.15 -5.93
N ILE A 171 -18.52 -25.98 -5.32
CA ILE A 171 -19.54 -25.51 -4.38
C ILE A 171 -18.88 -24.83 -3.16
N SER A 172 -17.77 -25.36 -2.65
CA SER A 172 -17.04 -24.78 -1.51
C SER A 172 -16.43 -23.42 -1.84
N VAL A 173 -15.90 -23.24 -3.06
CA VAL A 173 -15.40 -21.94 -3.54
C VAL A 173 -16.54 -20.93 -3.63
N ILE A 174 -17.69 -21.31 -4.19
CA ILE A 174 -18.87 -20.43 -4.28
C ILE A 174 -19.39 -20.04 -2.89
N ILE A 175 -19.44 -20.97 -1.94
CA ILE A 175 -19.83 -20.68 -0.55
C ILE A 175 -18.84 -19.69 0.08
N THR A 176 -17.54 -19.87 -0.12
CA THR A 176 -16.50 -18.97 0.41
C THR A 176 -16.66 -17.57 -0.16
N GLU A 177 -16.90 -17.46 -1.46
CA GLU A 177 -17.14 -16.19 -2.15
C GLU A 177 -18.44 -15.51 -1.71
N LEU A 178 -19.52 -16.27 -1.52
CA LEU A 178 -20.78 -15.75 -0.98
C LEU A 178 -20.64 -15.33 0.49
N LYS A 179 -19.84 -16.02 1.30
CA LYS A 179 -19.51 -15.60 2.68
C LYS A 179 -18.67 -14.32 2.68
N ARG A 180 -17.73 -14.17 1.75
CA ARG A 180 -16.97 -12.92 1.54
C ARG A 180 -17.92 -11.78 1.18
N LYS A 181 -18.79 -11.98 0.17
CA LYS A 181 -19.82 -11.00 -0.22
C LYS A 181 -20.78 -10.69 0.91
N LEU A 182 -21.20 -11.70 1.68
CA LEU A 182 -22.02 -11.50 2.86
C LEU A 182 -21.28 -10.62 3.86
N ASN A 183 -20.01 -10.88 4.16
CA ASN A 183 -19.20 -10.03 5.04
C ASN A 183 -19.01 -8.60 4.50
N GLU A 184 -18.91 -8.42 3.18
CA GLU A 184 -18.79 -7.10 2.53
C GLU A 184 -20.11 -6.31 2.54
N VAL A 185 -21.23 -7.00 2.34
CA VAL A 185 -22.58 -6.39 2.32
C VAL A 185 -23.14 -6.21 3.73
N SER A 186 -22.74 -7.07 4.68
CA SER A 186 -23.32 -7.14 6.03
C SER A 186 -22.41 -6.63 7.15
N GLY A 187 -21.10 -6.42 6.90
CA GLY A 187 -20.12 -5.87 7.86
C GLY A 187 -20.32 -6.37 9.30
N GLN A 188 -19.70 -7.49 9.67
CA GLN A 188 -19.85 -8.19 10.98
C GLN A 188 -20.80 -7.52 11.99
N SER A 189 -22.01 -8.07 12.08
CA SER A 189 -23.13 -7.65 12.94
C SER A 189 -23.75 -6.29 12.58
N LYS A 190 -25.00 -6.34 12.09
CA LYS A 190 -25.97 -5.22 12.15
C LYS A 190 -26.49 -5.00 13.58
N SER A 191 -25.60 -5.08 14.55
CA SER A 191 -25.76 -4.32 15.78
C SER A 191 -25.95 -2.86 15.39
N ARG A 192 -26.96 -2.20 15.93
CA ARG A 192 -27.02 -0.75 15.96
C ARG A 192 -26.85 -0.29 17.39
N TRP A 193 -26.21 0.85 17.57
CA TRP A 193 -26.18 1.49 18.87
C TRP A 193 -27.39 2.38 18.99
N ILE A 194 -28.17 2.16 20.04
CA ILE A 194 -29.22 3.07 20.46
C ILE A 194 -28.60 3.95 21.54
N ILE A 195 -28.38 5.22 21.22
CA ILE A 195 -27.90 6.22 22.19
C ILE A 195 -29.12 6.91 22.77
N THR A 196 -29.26 6.88 24.09
CA THR A 196 -30.33 7.57 24.83
C THR A 196 -29.73 8.72 25.62
N VAL A 197 -30.16 9.94 25.30
CA VAL A 197 -29.70 11.16 25.95
C VAL A 197 -30.82 11.72 26.82
N SER A 198 -30.57 11.86 28.12
CA SER A 198 -31.50 12.54 29.04
C SER A 198 -31.30 14.05 28.94
N VAL A 199 -32.39 14.78 28.71
CA VAL A 199 -32.39 16.24 28.49
C VAL A 199 -33.38 16.95 29.40
N ALA A 200 -33.02 18.17 29.83
CA ALA A 200 -33.86 19.03 30.65
C ALA A 200 -33.94 20.47 30.10
N GLY A 201 -34.86 21.27 30.64
CA GLY A 201 -34.93 22.71 30.42
C GLY A 201 -35.76 23.19 29.21
N THR A 202 -36.21 22.28 28.33
CA THR A 202 -36.97 22.65 27.12
C THR A 202 -38.44 22.31 27.20
N LYS A 203 -39.29 23.21 26.67
CA LYS A 203 -40.73 22.96 26.39
C LYS A 203 -40.98 22.52 24.94
N SER A 204 -39.96 22.55 24.10
CA SER A 204 -40.07 22.15 22.69
C SER A 204 -40.17 20.63 22.56
N LYS A 205 -40.91 20.16 21.55
CA LYS A 205 -40.97 18.76 21.16
C LYS A 205 -39.80 18.34 20.26
N HIS A 206 -39.11 19.30 19.66
CA HIS A 206 -37.97 19.06 18.78
C HIS A 206 -36.81 19.95 19.16
N ALA A 207 -35.59 19.46 18.96
CA ALA A 207 -34.37 20.21 19.18
C ALA A 207 -33.28 19.79 18.19
N ASP A 208 -32.42 20.75 17.87
CA ASP A 208 -31.27 20.53 17.02
C ASP A 208 -30.05 20.21 17.88
N PHE A 209 -29.36 19.13 17.52
CA PHE A 209 -28.15 18.67 18.19
C PHE A 209 -27.03 18.54 17.17
N LYS A 210 -25.83 18.97 17.55
CA LYS A 210 -24.61 18.55 16.86
C LYS A 210 -24.09 17.29 17.53
N ILE A 211 -23.96 16.22 16.77
CA ILE A 211 -23.42 14.95 17.24
C ILE A 211 -22.08 14.68 16.57
N ASN A 212 -21.11 14.13 17.32
CA ASN A 212 -19.89 13.59 16.74
C ASN A 212 -19.62 12.18 17.27
N TYR A 213 -19.10 11.31 16.42
CA TYR A 213 -18.72 9.95 16.79
C TYR A 213 -17.71 9.37 15.79
N MET A 214 -16.86 8.47 16.27
CA MET A 214 -15.91 7.76 15.43
C MET A 214 -16.51 6.45 14.89
N LEU A 215 -16.17 6.15 13.64
CA LEU A 215 -16.42 4.89 12.97
C LEU A 215 -15.13 4.09 12.88
N SER A 216 -15.22 2.84 13.29
CA SER A 216 -14.23 1.80 12.97
C SER A 216 -14.49 1.22 11.57
N ASN A 217 -13.52 0.45 11.05
CA ASN A 217 -13.62 -0.22 9.75
C ASN A 217 -13.91 0.72 8.55
N CYS A 218 -13.56 1.98 8.70
CA CYS A 218 -13.59 3.00 7.66
C CYS A 218 -12.20 3.62 7.63
N GLY A 219 -11.70 3.98 6.46
CA GLY A 219 -10.39 4.60 6.40
C GLY A 219 -9.99 4.95 4.99
N TRP A 220 -8.80 5.52 4.88
CA TRP A 220 -8.22 5.82 3.58
C TRP A 220 -6.74 5.51 3.56
N ARG A 221 -6.21 5.26 2.36
CA ARG A 221 -4.77 5.17 2.15
C ARG A 221 -4.34 5.87 0.88
N PRO A 222 -3.15 6.50 0.89
CA PRO A 222 -2.61 7.16 -0.29
C PRO A 222 -2.16 6.15 -1.36
N LYS A 223 -2.50 6.44 -2.60
CA LYS A 223 -2.02 5.74 -3.80
C LYS A 223 -1.41 6.75 -4.76
N TYR A 224 -0.22 6.44 -5.26
CA TYR A 224 0.52 7.33 -6.15
C TYR A 224 0.74 6.70 -7.50
N LYS A 225 0.88 7.55 -8.53
CA LYS A 225 1.40 7.18 -9.84
C LYS A 225 2.53 8.13 -10.19
N LEU A 226 3.69 7.58 -10.56
CA LEU A 226 4.88 8.32 -10.98
C LEU A 226 5.26 7.81 -12.36
N ASP A 227 5.08 8.63 -13.39
CA ASP A 227 5.37 8.26 -14.78
C ASP A 227 6.46 9.19 -15.35
N ALA A 228 7.64 8.63 -15.60
CA ALA A 228 8.80 9.38 -16.08
C ALA A 228 8.77 9.55 -17.60
N TYR A 229 9.07 10.78 -18.04
CA TYR A 229 9.28 11.15 -19.45
C TYR A 229 10.63 11.87 -19.59
N PRO A 230 11.75 11.13 -19.72
CA PRO A 230 13.09 11.70 -19.82
C PRO A 230 13.23 12.73 -20.95
N ASP A 231 12.70 12.43 -22.14
CA ASP A 231 12.78 13.32 -23.31
C ASP A 231 12.03 14.66 -23.12
N GLN A 232 11.12 14.72 -22.15
CA GLN A 232 10.35 15.93 -21.82
C GLN A 232 10.84 16.62 -20.55
N ASN A 233 11.84 16.07 -19.86
CA ASN A 233 12.28 16.49 -18.53
C ASN A 233 11.12 16.61 -17.52
N LYS A 234 10.15 15.68 -17.60
CA LYS A 234 8.91 15.70 -16.80
C LYS A 234 8.61 14.37 -16.14
N VAL A 235 8.14 14.42 -14.89
CA VAL A 235 7.47 13.31 -14.22
C VAL A 235 5.99 13.66 -14.08
N LYS A 236 5.10 12.85 -14.65
CA LYS A 236 3.66 12.97 -14.40
C LYS A 236 3.35 12.30 -13.07
N PHE A 237 2.82 13.08 -12.14
CA PHE A 237 2.46 12.64 -10.81
C PHE A 237 0.94 12.63 -10.65
N SER A 238 0.41 11.53 -10.12
CA SER A 238 -0.97 11.44 -9.66
C SER A 238 -0.99 10.97 -8.21
N PHE A 239 -1.84 11.59 -7.41
CA PHE A 239 -2.15 11.19 -6.04
C PHE A 239 -3.65 10.95 -5.94
N ASP A 240 -4.00 9.71 -5.62
CA ASP A 240 -5.37 9.30 -5.35
C ASP A 240 -5.49 8.84 -3.88
N ALA A 241 -6.65 9.09 -3.28
CA ALA A 241 -7.02 8.48 -2.01
C ALA A 241 -7.88 7.25 -2.28
N GLU A 242 -7.45 6.11 -1.76
CA GLU A 242 -8.25 4.90 -1.76
C GLU A 242 -9.01 4.80 -0.43
N ILE A 243 -10.31 5.10 -0.46
CA ILE A 243 -11.19 5.20 0.71
C ILE A 243 -12.06 3.94 0.77
N TRP A 244 -12.10 3.26 1.92
CA TRP A 244 -13.06 2.18 2.20
C TRP A 244 -13.98 2.58 3.34
N GLN A 245 -15.19 2.02 3.32
CA GLN A 245 -16.22 2.45 4.23
C GLN A 245 -17.10 1.26 4.65
N GLY A 246 -16.71 0.63 5.75
CA GLY A 246 -17.38 -0.56 6.29
C GLY A 246 -18.58 -0.28 7.19
N SER A 247 -19.04 0.97 7.31
CA SER A 247 -20.13 1.34 8.23
C SER A 247 -21.51 0.80 7.83
N GLY A 248 -21.68 0.45 6.56
CA GLY A 248 -22.97 0.02 5.99
C GLY A 248 -23.97 1.15 5.73
N MET A 249 -23.58 2.41 5.95
CA MET A 249 -24.41 3.60 5.66
C MET A 249 -23.87 4.37 4.46
N ASP A 250 -24.70 4.83 3.54
CA ASP A 250 -24.22 5.71 2.47
C ASP A 250 -24.09 7.16 2.95
N PHE A 251 -22.95 7.79 2.69
CA PHE A 251 -22.70 9.20 2.97
C PHE A 251 -23.07 10.02 1.74
N HIS A 252 -24.25 10.62 1.75
CA HIS A 252 -24.74 11.48 0.68
C HIS A 252 -24.53 12.95 1.00
N ASN A 253 -23.88 13.69 0.10
CA ASN A 253 -23.57 15.11 0.24
C ASN A 253 -22.78 15.46 1.51
N PHE A 254 -21.79 14.64 1.89
CA PHE A 254 -20.93 14.95 3.03
C PHE A 254 -19.78 15.85 2.59
N ASP A 255 -19.40 16.82 3.44
CA ASP A 255 -18.09 17.48 3.36
C ASP A 255 -17.01 16.47 3.75
N VAL A 256 -16.19 16.04 2.80
CA VAL A 256 -15.21 14.97 3.00
C VAL A 256 -13.82 15.55 3.18
N ALA A 257 -13.15 15.13 4.24
CA ALA A 257 -11.76 15.45 4.51
C ALA A 257 -10.93 14.19 4.77
N LEU A 258 -9.65 14.22 4.42
CA LEU A 258 -8.70 13.14 4.69
C LEU A 258 -7.61 13.65 5.63
N ALA A 259 -7.48 13.03 6.80
CA ALA A 259 -6.45 13.34 7.76
C ALA A 259 -5.30 12.33 7.65
N THR A 260 -4.07 12.83 7.51
CA THR A 260 -2.86 12.03 7.65
C THR A 260 -2.38 12.13 9.09
N VAL A 261 -2.75 11.17 9.94
CA VAL A 261 -2.16 11.12 11.29
C VAL A 261 -0.68 10.81 11.14
N LYS A 262 0.18 11.58 11.81
CA LYS A 262 1.59 11.20 11.92
C LYS A 262 1.67 9.98 12.83
N GLU A 263 2.00 8.82 12.27
CA GLU A 263 2.01 7.50 12.92
C GLU A 263 2.97 7.39 14.13
N ASN A 264 3.71 8.45 14.47
CA ASN A 264 4.70 8.48 15.55
C ASN A 264 4.60 9.73 16.44
N SER A 265 3.42 10.01 17.01
CA SER A 265 3.37 10.81 18.25
C SER A 265 3.51 9.86 19.44
N ARG A 266 4.76 9.50 19.78
CA ARG A 266 5.00 8.75 21.01
C ARG A 266 4.57 9.64 22.18
N ILE A 267 3.57 9.18 22.93
CA ILE A 267 3.07 9.88 24.13
C ILE A 267 4.14 9.87 25.23
N PHE A 268 5.00 8.85 25.23
CA PHE A 268 6.10 8.69 26.17
C PHE A 268 7.46 8.75 25.46
N PRO A 269 8.47 9.43 26.03
CA PRO A 269 9.84 9.38 25.50
C PRO A 269 10.37 7.94 25.54
N PRO A 270 11.22 7.53 24.59
CA PRO A 270 11.90 6.25 24.68
C PRO A 270 12.79 6.21 25.93
N GLU A 271 12.89 5.06 26.58
CA GLU A 271 13.87 4.86 27.64
C GLU A 271 15.29 5.01 27.07
N LEU A 272 16.15 5.71 27.80
CA LEU A 272 17.57 5.81 27.46
C LEU A 272 18.20 4.43 27.71
N GLY A 273 18.71 3.79 26.66
CA GLY A 273 19.55 2.62 26.82
C GLY A 273 20.79 2.96 27.65
N LEU A 274 21.27 2.04 28.48
CA LEU A 274 22.53 2.21 29.19
C LEU A 274 23.67 2.49 28.20
N TRP A 275 24.31 3.65 28.33
CA TRP A 275 25.55 3.95 27.64
C TRP A 275 26.70 3.27 28.39
N THR A 276 26.93 2.00 28.11
CA THR A 276 28.08 1.25 28.64
C THR A 276 29.20 1.24 27.61
N ILE A 277 30.36 1.81 27.96
CA ILE A 277 31.60 1.66 27.18
C ILE A 277 32.31 0.40 27.71
N ALA A 278 32.27 -0.68 26.94
CA ALA A 278 32.92 -1.95 27.28
C ALA A 278 33.91 -2.37 26.16
N PRO A 279 34.99 -3.12 26.48
CA PRO A 279 35.86 -3.72 25.47
C PRO A 279 35.03 -4.61 24.53
N LYS A 280 35.23 -4.43 23.23
CA LYS A 280 34.54 -5.17 22.18
C LYS A 280 34.95 -6.66 22.28
N HIS A 281 34.08 -7.51 22.81
CA HIS A 281 34.23 -8.95 22.66
C HIS A 281 33.98 -9.30 21.18
N GLU A 282 34.82 -10.16 20.60
CA GLU A 282 34.62 -10.66 19.25
C GLU A 282 33.29 -11.42 19.19
N ASP A 283 32.36 -10.89 18.39
CA ASP A 283 31.08 -11.55 18.14
C ASP A 283 31.32 -12.88 17.42
N GLU A 284 30.91 -13.99 18.03
CA GLU A 284 30.75 -15.26 17.32
C GLU A 284 29.78 -15.08 16.15
N PRO A 285 30.03 -15.72 14.99
CA PRO A 285 29.25 -15.50 13.79
C PRO A 285 27.82 -16.02 13.97
N MET A 286 26.89 -15.08 14.17
CA MET A 286 25.46 -15.34 14.18
C MET A 286 25.00 -15.80 12.79
N GLN A 287 24.62 -17.08 12.68
CA GLN A 287 24.06 -17.67 11.47
C GLN A 287 22.80 -16.91 11.02
N LYS A 288 22.92 -16.14 9.93
CA LYS A 288 21.78 -15.52 9.24
C LYS A 288 20.93 -16.61 8.59
N LYS A 289 19.76 -16.90 9.16
CA LYS A 289 18.68 -17.62 8.46
C LYS A 289 18.11 -16.71 7.37
N TYR A 290 18.47 -17.01 6.13
CA TYR A 290 17.75 -16.55 4.94
C TYR A 290 16.41 -17.27 4.84
N ALA A 291 15.30 -16.55 4.93
CA ALA A 291 14.03 -17.01 4.40
C ALA A 291 13.90 -16.47 2.97
N ARG A 292 14.18 -17.33 1.99
CA ARG A 292 13.77 -17.13 0.59
C ARG A 292 12.38 -17.71 0.40
N SER A 293 11.48 -16.93 -0.18
CA SER A 293 10.47 -17.45 -1.11
C SER A 293 10.08 -16.34 -2.09
N MET A 294 10.59 -16.43 -3.33
CA MET A 294 9.83 -16.07 -4.53
C MET A 294 9.18 -17.38 -5.05
N MET A 295 8.09 -17.43 -5.80
CA MET A 295 7.85 -16.78 -7.11
C MET A 295 6.43 -17.14 -7.66
N VAL A 296 5.82 -16.20 -8.44
CA VAL A 296 4.83 -16.28 -9.59
C VAL A 296 3.49 -17.04 -9.42
N MET A 297 2.33 -16.74 -10.04
CA MET A 297 1.96 -16.03 -11.28
C MET A 297 0.44 -15.70 -11.37
N GLU A 298 0.10 -14.55 -11.98
CA GLU A 298 -0.93 -14.25 -13.04
C GLU A 298 -2.31 -14.96 -13.03
N SER A 299 -3.48 -14.40 -13.39
CA SER A 299 -3.91 -13.33 -14.33
C SER A 299 -5.40 -12.94 -14.10
N ALA A 300 -5.88 -11.96 -14.90
CA ALA A 300 -7.26 -11.56 -15.25
C ALA A 300 -7.81 -10.34 -14.45
N MET A 301 -8.45 -9.32 -15.04
CA MET A 301 -9.04 -9.14 -16.37
C MET A 301 -9.41 -7.65 -16.64
N THR A 302 -9.38 -7.30 -17.93
CA THR A 302 -10.24 -6.37 -18.72
C THR A 302 -10.62 -4.94 -18.33
N ASN A 303 -10.59 -4.12 -19.38
CA ASN A 303 -10.97 -2.72 -19.51
C ASN A 303 -12.44 -2.42 -19.20
N SER A 304 -12.70 -1.20 -18.73
CA SER A 304 -13.86 -0.40 -19.14
C SER A 304 -13.50 1.08 -18.95
N ALA A 305 -13.58 1.85 -20.03
CA ALA A 305 -13.51 3.29 -20.00
C ALA A 305 -14.95 3.83 -19.97
N ASP A 306 -15.21 4.80 -19.10
CA ASP A 306 -16.12 5.88 -19.45
C ASP A 306 -15.74 7.15 -18.68
N LYS A 307 -15.79 8.27 -19.41
CA LYS A 307 -15.49 9.61 -18.93
C LYS A 307 -16.64 10.08 -18.05
N ALA A 308 -16.33 10.69 -16.91
CA ALA A 308 -17.27 11.57 -16.22
C ALA A 308 -16.60 12.87 -15.77
N VAL A 309 -17.31 13.93 -16.16
CA VAL A 309 -17.34 15.35 -15.80
C VAL A 309 -16.56 15.75 -14.53
N ALA A 310 -15.81 16.86 -14.65
CA ALA A 310 -14.98 17.42 -13.61
C ALA A 310 -15.79 18.06 -12.46
N ASP A 311 -15.50 17.61 -11.24
CA ASP A 311 -15.84 18.27 -9.98
C ASP A 311 -14.67 19.14 -9.49
N PRO A 312 -14.91 20.15 -8.63
CA PRO A 312 -13.91 21.12 -8.18
C PRO A 312 -12.73 20.48 -7.42
N ALA A 313 -11.55 21.12 -7.55
CA ALA A 313 -10.28 20.61 -7.04
C ALA A 313 -10.16 20.69 -5.50
N PRO A 314 -9.52 19.68 -4.85
CA PRO A 314 -9.34 19.64 -3.39
C PRO A 314 -8.25 20.60 -2.88
N ILE A 315 -8.34 21.01 -1.61
CA ILE A 315 -7.43 21.98 -0.95
C ILE A 315 -6.73 21.32 0.26
N GLN A 316 -5.41 21.50 0.39
CA GLN A 316 -4.65 21.01 1.54
C GLN A 316 -4.58 22.07 2.65
N VAL A 317 -4.94 21.70 3.88
CA VAL A 317 -4.79 22.53 5.08
C VAL A 317 -3.83 21.84 6.06
N LYS A 318 -2.72 22.50 6.41
CA LYS A 318 -1.74 21.98 7.38
C LYS A 318 -2.11 22.41 8.80
N LYS A 319 -2.22 21.45 9.74
CA LYS A 319 -2.29 21.70 11.19
C LYS A 319 -1.02 21.18 11.88
N SER A 320 -0.74 21.63 13.11
CA SER A 320 0.51 21.34 13.84
C SER A 320 0.76 19.84 14.13
N THR A 321 -0.28 19.01 14.11
CA THR A 321 -0.22 17.57 14.42
C THR A 321 -0.54 16.64 13.26
N TYR A 322 -1.20 17.12 12.18
CA TYR A 322 -1.61 16.33 11.01
C TYR A 322 -1.93 17.23 9.81
N SER A 323 -1.83 16.68 8.59
CA SER A 323 -2.31 17.34 7.36
C SER A 323 -3.74 16.90 7.04
N ILE A 324 -4.58 17.86 6.67
CA ILE A 324 -5.95 17.63 6.21
C ILE A 324 -6.01 17.92 4.71
N TRP A 325 -6.60 17.01 3.94
CA TRP A 325 -6.94 17.19 2.54
C TRP A 325 -8.45 17.32 2.40
N GLU A 326 -8.93 18.50 2.05
CA GLU A 326 -10.36 18.77 1.85
C GLU A 326 -10.76 18.34 0.44
N LEU A 327 -11.60 17.32 0.34
CA LEU A 327 -12.16 16.81 -0.92
C LEU A 327 -13.43 17.54 -1.35
N GLY A 328 -13.96 18.40 -0.48
CA GLY A 328 -15.25 19.05 -0.64
C GLY A 328 -16.41 18.07 -0.55
N THR A 329 -17.56 18.50 -1.05
CA THR A 329 -18.80 17.71 -0.96
C THR A 329 -18.76 16.50 -1.90
N LYS A 330 -18.85 15.29 -1.33
CA LYS A 330 -18.81 14.03 -2.08
C LYS A 330 -19.84 13.02 -1.57
N ASN A 331 -20.20 12.09 -2.46
CA ASN A 331 -20.95 10.89 -2.12
C ASN A 331 -19.98 9.73 -1.89
N ILE A 332 -19.96 9.18 -0.68
CA ILE A 332 -19.19 7.99 -0.33
C ILE A 332 -20.16 6.85 -0.04
N ILE A 333 -20.14 5.83 -0.88
CA ILE A 333 -21.05 4.69 -0.79
C ILE A 333 -20.39 3.57 0.02
N ALA A 334 -21.18 2.91 0.86
CA ALA A 334 -20.71 1.83 1.70
C ALA A 334 -20.16 0.65 0.88
N GLY A 335 -19.14 0.02 1.45
CA GLY A 335 -18.53 -1.20 0.93
C GLY A 335 -17.07 -1.03 0.54
N PRO A 336 -16.64 -1.67 -0.57
CA PRO A 336 -15.23 -1.86 -0.88
C PRO A 336 -14.52 -0.54 -1.19
N ALA A 337 -13.19 -0.58 -1.11
CA ALA A 337 -12.36 0.58 -1.34
C ALA A 337 -12.56 1.19 -2.75
N ARG A 338 -12.72 2.51 -2.83
CA ARG A 338 -12.84 3.28 -4.07
C ARG A 338 -11.75 4.35 -4.13
N LYS A 339 -11.31 4.67 -5.34
CA LYS A 339 -10.28 5.69 -5.57
C LYS A 339 -10.92 7.05 -5.87
N TYR A 340 -10.40 8.07 -5.22
CA TYR A 340 -10.78 9.47 -5.41
C TYR A 340 -9.53 10.26 -5.76
N SER A 341 -9.54 10.95 -6.90
CA SER A 341 -8.37 11.72 -7.31
C SER A 341 -8.19 12.95 -6.44
N ILE A 342 -7.00 13.10 -5.86
CA ILE A 342 -6.63 14.24 -5.03
C ILE A 342 -5.92 15.27 -5.88
N LEU A 343 -4.86 14.85 -6.56
CA LEU A 343 -3.97 15.79 -7.22
C LEU A 343 -3.34 15.16 -8.46
N ASN A 344 -3.22 15.96 -9.50
CA ASN A 344 -2.47 15.61 -10.70
C ASN A 344 -1.52 16.77 -11.02
N GLU A 345 -0.22 16.48 -11.09
CA GLU A 345 0.82 17.47 -11.33
C GLU A 345 1.81 16.97 -12.39
N ASN A 346 2.47 17.92 -13.05
CA ASN A 346 3.58 17.64 -13.94
C ASN A 346 4.83 18.28 -13.33
N TRP A 347 5.70 17.45 -12.75
CA TRP A 347 6.92 17.92 -12.11
C TRP A 347 8.04 18.03 -13.12
N ASN A 348 8.76 19.14 -13.11
CA ASN A 348 10.03 19.23 -13.82
C ASN A 348 11.05 18.34 -13.11
N ALA A 349 11.84 17.60 -13.89
CA ALA A 349 12.84 16.71 -13.37
C ALA A 349 14.13 16.77 -14.19
N GLU A 350 15.26 16.78 -13.50
CA GLU A 350 16.58 16.60 -14.08
C GLU A 350 16.88 15.09 -14.12
N TYR A 351 16.98 14.53 -15.32
CA TYR A 351 17.27 13.11 -15.49
C TYR A 351 18.77 12.84 -15.49
N SER A 352 19.16 11.78 -14.79
CA SER A 352 20.52 11.24 -14.81
C SER A 352 20.49 9.72 -15.02
N PHE A 353 21.45 9.24 -15.80
CA PHE A 353 21.59 7.83 -16.14
C PHE A 353 22.77 7.25 -15.38
N LEU A 354 22.53 6.20 -14.60
CA LEU A 354 23.54 5.57 -13.75
C LEU A 354 23.79 4.14 -14.22
N SER A 355 25.04 3.79 -14.48
CA SER A 355 25.45 2.43 -14.81
C SER A 355 26.43 1.88 -13.78
N ARG A 356 26.30 0.57 -13.50
CA ARG A 356 27.22 -0.22 -12.67
C ARG A 356 27.55 -1.55 -13.38
N PRO A 357 28.36 -1.52 -14.45
CA PRO A 357 28.61 -2.68 -15.33
C PRO A 357 29.14 -3.93 -14.63
N SER A 358 29.85 -3.79 -13.50
CA SER A 358 30.27 -4.92 -12.67
C SER A 358 29.12 -5.70 -12.02
N ALA A 359 27.95 -5.06 -11.86
CA ALA A 359 26.77 -5.64 -11.24
C ALA A 359 25.74 -6.09 -12.29
N THR A 360 25.37 -5.19 -13.21
CA THR A 360 24.45 -5.50 -14.33
C THR A 360 24.83 -4.67 -15.56
N ALA A 361 24.44 -5.14 -16.74
CA ALA A 361 24.63 -4.38 -17.99
C ALA A 361 23.61 -3.24 -18.17
N ASP A 362 22.70 -3.06 -17.21
CA ASP A 362 21.62 -2.09 -17.30
C ASP A 362 22.09 -0.69 -16.93
N VAL A 363 21.45 0.29 -17.57
CA VAL A 363 21.61 1.71 -17.25
C VAL A 363 20.34 2.18 -16.57
N TYR A 364 20.42 2.57 -15.30
CA TYR A 364 19.26 2.97 -14.51
C TYR A 364 18.93 4.44 -14.73
N VAL A 365 17.64 4.73 -14.92
CA VAL A 365 17.12 6.08 -15.03
C VAL A 365 16.80 6.60 -13.63
N SER A 366 17.39 7.74 -13.28
CA SER A 366 17.05 8.51 -12.09
C SER A 366 16.55 9.88 -12.48
N ALA A 367 15.63 10.43 -11.70
CA ALA A 367 15.12 11.78 -11.89
C ALA A 367 15.21 12.53 -10.56
N LYS A 368 15.78 13.72 -10.60
CA LYS A 368 15.81 14.66 -9.49
C LYS A 368 14.73 15.71 -9.72
N MET A 369 13.69 15.69 -8.90
CA MET A 369 12.64 16.71 -8.94
C MET A 369 13.00 17.87 -8.01
N LYS A 370 12.71 19.09 -8.48
CA LYS A 370 12.79 20.33 -7.70
C LYS A 370 11.48 21.10 -7.83
N LEU A 371 10.66 21.02 -6.79
CA LEU A 371 9.31 21.59 -6.75
C LEU A 371 9.34 23.05 -6.30
N GLN A 372 8.41 23.87 -6.81
CA GLN A 372 8.29 25.28 -6.41
C GLN A 372 7.87 25.38 -4.93
N ASP A 373 6.87 24.59 -4.55
CA ASP A 373 6.31 24.54 -3.20
C ASP A 373 6.70 23.28 -2.47
N ALA A 374 6.87 23.41 -1.14
CA ALA A 374 7.17 22.26 -0.30
C ALA A 374 5.92 21.35 -0.16
N LYS A 375 6.07 20.10 -0.58
CA LYS A 375 5.04 19.06 -0.47
C LYS A 375 5.24 18.25 0.82
N ASP A 376 4.14 17.64 1.25
CA ASP A 376 4.08 16.73 2.40
C ASP A 376 3.13 15.58 2.03
N PHE A 377 3.60 14.71 1.13
CA PHE A 377 2.87 13.52 0.72
C PHE A 377 3.21 12.38 1.70
N PRO A 378 2.20 11.82 2.38
CA PRO A 378 2.39 10.72 3.32
C PRO A 378 2.95 9.46 2.64
N VAL A 379 3.39 8.49 3.44
CA VAL A 379 3.84 7.19 2.91
C VAL A 379 2.66 6.46 2.29
N GLY A 380 2.83 5.98 1.06
CA GLY A 380 1.86 5.20 0.31
C GLY A 380 2.49 4.44 -0.84
N GLN A 381 1.74 3.50 -1.41
CA GLN A 381 2.23 2.72 -2.53
C GLN A 381 2.16 3.54 -3.81
N ALA A 382 3.29 3.67 -4.51
CA ALA A 382 3.38 4.27 -5.83
C ALA A 382 3.49 3.21 -6.92
N LEU A 383 2.72 3.38 -7.99
CA LEU A 383 2.95 2.74 -9.27
C LEU A 383 4.00 3.55 -10.03
N VAL A 384 5.12 2.91 -10.38
CA VAL A 384 6.21 3.54 -11.12
C VAL A 384 6.13 3.11 -12.57
N LEU A 385 6.11 4.09 -13.47
CA LEU A 385 6.07 3.90 -14.92
C LEU A 385 7.18 4.72 -15.58
N MET A 386 7.54 4.29 -16.78
CA MET A 386 8.37 5.06 -17.70
C MET A 386 7.65 5.10 -19.04
N GLU A 387 7.33 6.30 -19.51
CA GLU A 387 6.62 6.53 -20.76
C GLU A 387 5.30 5.73 -20.89
N GLY A 388 4.60 5.56 -19.77
CA GLY A 388 3.35 4.79 -19.68
C GLY A 388 3.53 3.27 -19.51
N ALA A 389 4.74 2.73 -19.62
CA ALA A 389 5.03 1.33 -19.32
C ALA A 389 5.25 1.13 -17.83
N MET A 390 4.52 0.19 -17.21
CA MET A 390 4.68 -0.13 -15.79
C MET A 390 6.02 -0.81 -15.53
N ILE A 391 6.83 -0.23 -14.64
CA ILE A 391 8.12 -0.78 -14.21
C ILE A 391 7.96 -1.56 -12.91
N GLY A 392 7.16 -1.03 -11.96
CA GLY A 392 7.00 -1.67 -10.67
C GLY A 392 6.20 -0.87 -9.66
N LYS A 393 6.30 -1.27 -8.39
CA LYS A 393 5.68 -0.57 -7.26
C LYS A 393 6.72 -0.31 -6.18
N ILE A 394 6.65 0.86 -5.55
CA ILE A 394 7.53 1.25 -4.45
C ILE A 394 6.70 1.86 -3.31
N ASP A 395 7.26 1.86 -2.10
CA ASP A 395 6.78 2.74 -1.04
C ASP A 395 7.30 4.15 -1.32
N PHE A 396 6.38 5.10 -1.39
CA PHE A 396 6.64 6.48 -1.74
C PHE A 396 6.11 7.42 -0.68
N SER A 397 6.91 8.43 -0.36
CA SER A 397 6.54 9.62 0.40
C SER A 397 7.22 10.82 -0.26
N PHE A 398 6.84 12.05 0.07
CA PHE A 398 7.61 13.22 -0.37
C PHE A 398 7.50 14.29 0.70
N PHE A 399 8.63 14.71 1.23
CA PHE A 399 8.69 15.81 2.17
C PHE A 399 9.67 16.88 1.66
N GLY A 400 9.25 18.15 1.68
CA GLY A 400 10.07 19.26 1.25
C GLY A 400 9.90 19.58 -0.24
N LYS A 401 10.97 20.07 -0.88
CA LYS A 401 10.94 20.55 -2.28
C LYS A 401 11.72 19.68 -3.25
N ASP A 402 12.65 18.88 -2.75
CA ASP A 402 13.58 18.11 -3.58
C ASP A 402 13.47 16.62 -3.26
N LYS A 403 13.45 15.79 -4.31
CA LYS A 403 13.54 14.34 -4.15
C LYS A 403 14.14 13.71 -5.40
N THR A 404 15.03 12.73 -5.19
CA THR A 404 15.55 11.87 -6.26
C THR A 404 14.82 10.54 -6.24
N LEU A 405 14.40 10.08 -7.41
CA LEU A 405 13.74 8.79 -7.62
C LEU A 405 14.44 7.99 -8.72
N PHE A 406 14.37 6.67 -8.62
CA PHE A 406 14.79 5.76 -9.69
C PHE A 406 13.55 5.17 -10.37
N PHE A 407 13.59 5.11 -11.69
CA PHE A 407 12.50 4.63 -12.55
C PHE A 407 12.83 3.30 -13.23
N GLY A 408 13.86 2.59 -12.75
CA GLY A 408 14.28 1.30 -13.28
C GLY A 408 15.33 1.42 -14.39
N ALA A 409 15.58 0.28 -15.06
CA ALA A 409 16.51 0.20 -16.18
C ALA A 409 15.91 0.89 -17.42
N ASP A 410 16.73 1.66 -18.11
CA ASP A 410 16.42 2.15 -19.46
C ASP A 410 16.32 0.95 -20.41
N PRO A 411 15.27 0.86 -21.24
CA PRO A 411 15.05 -0.31 -22.10
C PRO A 411 16.05 -0.42 -23.25
N VAL A 412 16.74 0.67 -23.63
CA VAL A 412 17.57 0.71 -24.84
C VAL A 412 19.04 1.06 -24.56
N LEU A 413 19.36 1.73 -23.47
CA LEU A 413 20.75 1.99 -23.07
C LEU A 413 21.36 0.75 -22.42
N LYS A 414 22.60 0.43 -22.80
CA LYS A 414 23.36 -0.69 -22.24
C LYS A 414 24.78 -0.30 -21.92
N ALA A 415 25.35 -0.98 -20.93
CA ALA A 415 26.69 -0.74 -20.44
C ALA A 415 27.36 -2.07 -20.08
N GLU A 416 28.07 -2.65 -21.03
CA GLU A 416 28.63 -4.00 -20.90
C GLU A 416 30.07 -3.96 -20.43
N ARG A 417 30.41 -4.77 -19.43
CA ARG A 417 31.80 -4.97 -18.99
C ARG A 417 32.35 -6.28 -19.52
N LYS A 418 33.51 -6.20 -20.18
CA LYS A 418 34.29 -7.36 -20.64
C LYS A 418 35.64 -7.40 -19.95
N THR A 419 36.02 -8.56 -19.45
CA THR A 419 37.39 -8.82 -18.99
C THR A 419 38.29 -9.03 -20.22
N LEU A 420 39.25 -8.14 -20.41
CA LEU A 420 40.26 -8.23 -21.46
C LEU A 420 41.44 -9.10 -21.01
N GLU A 421 41.86 -8.96 -19.76
CA GLU A 421 42.96 -9.71 -19.18
C GLU A 421 42.69 -10.00 -17.71
N LYS A 422 42.98 -11.23 -17.29
CA LYS A 422 43.02 -11.63 -15.88
C LYS A 422 44.22 -12.53 -15.69
N TYR A 423 45.25 -12.00 -15.04
CA TYR A 423 46.51 -12.68 -14.80
C TYR A 423 46.70 -12.92 -13.30
N SER A 424 47.19 -14.12 -12.96
CA SER A 424 47.67 -14.49 -11.63
C SER A 424 48.96 -15.26 -11.80
N GLY A 425 50.04 -14.83 -11.15
CA GLY A 425 51.31 -15.54 -11.21
C GLY A 425 52.32 -15.11 -10.15
N ALA A 426 53.11 -16.07 -9.70
CA ALA A 426 54.36 -15.83 -8.99
C ALA A 426 55.47 -15.73 -10.05
N LYS A 427 56.16 -14.60 -10.15
CA LYS A 427 57.26 -14.45 -11.12
C LYS A 427 58.50 -13.89 -10.46
N GLY A 428 59.49 -14.75 -10.22
CA GLY A 428 60.89 -14.34 -10.04
C GLY A 428 61.72 -15.20 -9.08
N VAL A 429 62.89 -15.64 -9.55
CA VAL A 429 63.91 -16.46 -8.84
C VAL A 429 64.60 -15.71 -7.68
N PHE A 430 64.29 -14.42 -7.49
CA PHE A 430 64.72 -13.60 -6.36
C PHE A 430 63.58 -12.68 -5.92
N GLY A 431 62.73 -13.16 -4.99
CA GLY A 431 61.71 -12.36 -4.30
C GLY A 431 60.29 -12.88 -4.48
N SER A 432 59.77 -13.51 -3.42
CA SER A 432 58.46 -14.14 -3.26
C SER A 432 57.30 -13.14 -3.25
N LYS A 433 56.84 -12.71 -4.44
CA LYS A 433 55.65 -11.86 -4.59
C LYS A 433 54.60 -12.52 -5.48
N GLN A 434 53.35 -12.45 -5.05
CA GLN A 434 52.19 -12.77 -5.87
C GLN A 434 51.71 -11.49 -6.59
N THR A 435 51.48 -11.60 -7.90
CA THR A 435 51.01 -10.49 -8.75
C THR A 435 49.68 -10.86 -9.39
N TYR A 436 48.73 -9.94 -9.31
CA TYR A 436 47.45 -10.02 -10.01
C TYR A 436 47.28 -8.82 -10.93
N LYS A 437 46.78 -9.07 -12.14
CA LYS A 437 46.42 -8.01 -13.08
C LYS A 437 45.02 -8.25 -13.61
N TRP A 438 44.21 -7.21 -13.59
CA TRP A 438 42.90 -7.21 -14.21
C TRP A 438 42.78 -6.06 -15.18
N LYS A 439 42.28 -6.35 -16.37
CA LYS A 439 42.04 -5.37 -17.42
C LYS A 439 40.61 -5.49 -17.88
N TYR A 440 39.86 -4.40 -17.82
CA TYR A 440 38.44 -4.36 -18.14
C TYR A 440 38.15 -3.33 -19.22
N LEU A 441 37.20 -3.65 -20.10
CA LEU A 441 36.60 -2.76 -21.08
C LEU A 441 35.12 -2.62 -20.78
N ILE A 442 34.66 -1.39 -20.58
CA ILE A 442 33.24 -1.04 -20.48
C ILE A 442 32.83 -0.42 -21.81
N SER A 443 31.79 -0.97 -22.43
CA SER A 443 31.17 -0.48 -23.66
C SER A 443 29.78 0.07 -23.35
N LEU A 444 29.63 1.38 -23.46
CA LEU A 444 28.35 2.08 -23.33
C LEU A 444 27.71 2.20 -24.71
N ILE A 445 26.44 1.82 -24.85
CA ILE A 445 25.71 1.79 -26.12
C ILE A 445 24.50 2.71 -26.02
N ASN A 446 24.42 3.70 -26.93
CA ASN A 446 23.31 4.62 -27.04
C ASN A 446 22.64 4.54 -28.42
N PRO A 447 21.53 3.80 -28.57
CA PRO A 447 20.77 3.73 -29.83
C PRO A 447 19.79 4.91 -30.02
N ARG A 448 19.74 5.89 -29.10
CA ARG A 448 18.87 7.06 -29.23
C ARG A 448 19.45 8.04 -30.26
N LYS A 449 18.58 8.88 -30.81
CA LYS A 449 18.94 9.95 -31.78
C LYS A 449 19.55 11.20 -31.12
N ILE A 450 19.73 11.19 -29.81
CA ILE A 450 20.31 12.30 -29.02
C ILE A 450 21.47 11.77 -28.16
N PRO A 451 22.49 12.60 -27.89
CA PRO A 451 23.55 12.24 -26.95
C PRO A 451 22.99 12.08 -25.53
N VAL A 452 23.55 11.14 -24.76
CA VAL A 452 23.15 10.88 -23.37
C VAL A 452 24.37 10.90 -22.47
N LEU A 453 24.28 11.64 -21.35
CA LEU A 453 25.30 11.62 -20.29
C LEU A 453 25.01 10.45 -19.33
N ILE A 454 25.93 9.49 -19.28
CA ILE A 454 25.85 8.33 -18.39
C ILE A 454 26.94 8.46 -17.32
N LYS A 455 26.53 8.47 -16.06
CA LYS A 455 27.41 8.30 -14.92
C LYS A 455 27.71 6.81 -14.75
N VAL A 456 28.96 6.42 -14.91
CA VAL A 456 29.44 5.04 -14.72
C VAL A 456 30.12 4.96 -13.37
N GLN A 457 29.74 3.97 -12.57
CA GLN A 457 30.36 3.65 -11.28
C GLN A 457 30.88 2.22 -11.27
N GLU A 458 32.17 2.06 -11.00
CA GLU A 458 32.80 0.77 -10.73
C GLU A 458 33.44 0.79 -9.34
N PRO A 459 33.52 -0.35 -8.64
CA PRO A 459 34.21 -0.42 -7.36
C PRO A 459 35.69 -0.08 -7.52
N ALA A 460 36.19 0.88 -6.74
CA ALA A 460 37.62 1.17 -6.64
C ALA A 460 38.23 0.26 -5.56
N PRO A 461 39.23 -0.56 -5.87
CA PRO A 461 39.88 -1.39 -4.86
C PRO A 461 40.61 -0.50 -3.86
N SER A 462 40.49 -0.84 -2.59
CA SER A 462 41.29 -0.24 -1.51
C SER A 462 42.07 -1.34 -0.81
N SER A 463 43.27 -1.02 -0.36
CA SER A 463 44.08 -1.97 0.39
C SER A 463 43.71 -1.92 1.87
N GLY A 464 43.47 -3.10 2.46
CA GLY A 464 43.34 -3.26 3.91
C GLY A 464 44.68 -3.48 4.62
N ASP A 465 45.80 -3.58 3.90
CA ASP A 465 47.14 -3.85 4.44
C ASP A 465 48.22 -3.09 3.65
N GLU A 466 49.14 -2.42 4.34
CA GLU A 466 50.18 -1.58 3.72
C GLU A 466 51.15 -2.35 2.81
N ARG A 467 51.26 -3.68 3.01
CA ARG A 467 52.11 -4.59 2.22
C ARG A 467 51.51 -4.90 0.85
N ILE A 468 50.20 -4.71 0.67
CA ILE A 468 49.55 -4.85 -0.62
C ILE A 468 49.69 -3.51 -1.38
N LYS A 469 50.38 -3.56 -2.51
CA LYS A 469 50.54 -2.41 -3.41
C LYS A 469 49.54 -2.51 -4.55
N LEU A 470 48.57 -1.59 -4.55
CA LEU A 470 47.60 -1.41 -5.61
C LEU A 470 48.03 -0.25 -6.51
N SER A 471 47.92 -0.45 -7.81
CA SER A 471 48.01 0.62 -8.80
C SER A 471 46.90 0.46 -9.82
N ASP A 472 46.17 1.54 -10.09
CA ASP A 472 45.12 1.60 -11.10
C ASP A 472 45.50 2.52 -12.26
N SER A 473 44.94 2.25 -13.43
CA SER A 473 44.96 3.19 -14.54
C SER A 473 43.64 3.11 -15.31
N ALA A 474 43.11 4.26 -15.74
CA ALA A 474 41.86 4.31 -16.48
C ALA A 474 41.93 5.31 -17.63
N LYS A 475 41.27 4.98 -18.74
CA LYS A 475 41.07 5.84 -19.91
C LYS A 475 39.60 5.81 -20.30
N PRO A 476 38.87 6.94 -20.20
CA PRO A 476 39.30 8.22 -19.60
C PRO A 476 39.65 8.11 -18.10
N LYS A 477 40.37 9.10 -17.56
CA LYS A 477 40.80 9.10 -16.16
C LYS A 477 39.57 9.13 -15.24
N ALA A 478 39.52 8.22 -14.26
CA ALA A 478 38.45 8.14 -13.29
C ALA A 478 38.58 9.20 -12.19
N ILE A 479 37.45 9.61 -11.63
CA ILE A 479 37.39 10.30 -10.34
C ILE A 479 37.13 9.24 -9.27
N VAL A 480 37.97 9.17 -8.24
CA VAL A 480 37.74 8.24 -7.11
C VAL A 480 36.90 8.94 -6.05
N LYS A 481 35.71 8.41 -5.76
CA LYS A 481 34.80 8.95 -4.75
C LYS A 481 33.98 7.84 -4.09
N ASP A 482 33.84 7.88 -2.78
CA ASP A 482 33.03 6.92 -1.99
C ASP A 482 33.35 5.45 -2.31
N ASN A 483 34.64 5.12 -2.46
CA ASN A 483 35.16 3.81 -2.88
C ASN A 483 34.75 3.35 -4.30
N ASN A 484 34.38 4.28 -5.18
CA ASN A 484 34.08 4.00 -6.58
C ASN A 484 35.01 4.78 -7.51
N PHE A 485 35.35 4.15 -8.63
CA PHE A 485 35.73 4.87 -9.84
C PHE A 485 34.45 5.43 -10.48
N GLU A 486 34.42 6.74 -10.67
CA GLU A 486 33.32 7.45 -11.31
C GLU A 486 33.77 8.09 -12.62
N TRP A 487 32.94 7.94 -13.66
CA TRP A 487 33.08 8.65 -14.93
C TRP A 487 31.74 9.24 -15.34
N ASP A 488 31.77 10.47 -15.86
CA ASP A 488 30.63 11.07 -16.54
C ASP A 488 30.91 11.03 -18.05
N ILE A 489 30.29 10.10 -18.76
CA ILE A 489 30.54 9.86 -20.19
C ILE A 489 29.34 10.29 -21.02
N THR A 490 29.54 11.26 -21.91
CA THR A 490 28.56 11.56 -22.96
C THR A 490 28.70 10.54 -24.09
N VAL A 491 27.69 9.70 -24.27
CA VAL A 491 27.60 8.76 -25.39
C VAL A 491 26.83 9.44 -26.53
N PRO A 492 27.45 9.69 -27.70
CA PRO A 492 26.77 10.34 -28.82
C PRO A 492 25.56 9.54 -29.33
N ALA A 493 24.69 10.22 -30.08
CA ALA A 493 23.53 9.60 -30.71
C ALA A 493 23.94 8.45 -31.65
N ASN A 494 23.24 7.32 -31.58
CA ASN A 494 23.48 6.10 -32.37
C ASN A 494 24.94 5.61 -32.33
N GLN A 495 25.65 5.82 -31.22
CA GLN A 495 27.06 5.48 -31.07
C GLN A 495 27.35 4.72 -29.77
N LYS A 496 28.60 4.28 -29.64
CA LYS A 496 29.15 3.70 -28.41
C LYS A 496 30.29 4.55 -27.85
N ALA A 497 30.50 4.49 -26.55
CA ALA A 497 31.66 5.04 -25.87
C ALA A 497 32.33 3.95 -25.02
N GLU A 498 33.65 4.00 -24.90
CA GLU A 498 34.42 2.98 -24.22
C GLU A 498 35.21 3.57 -23.05
N ILE A 499 35.24 2.83 -21.94
CA ILE A 499 36.12 3.08 -20.80
C ILE A 499 36.97 1.83 -20.63
N GLN A 500 38.28 1.99 -20.61
CA GLN A 500 39.19 0.92 -20.24
C GLN A 500 39.82 1.24 -18.88
N TYR A 501 39.83 0.27 -17.97
CA TYR A 501 40.54 0.42 -16.71
C TYR A 501 41.25 -0.87 -16.31
N ASP A 502 42.40 -0.68 -15.67
CA ASP A 502 43.38 -1.70 -15.35
C ASP A 502 43.70 -1.59 -13.86
N ILE A 503 43.78 -2.72 -13.17
CA ILE A 503 44.16 -2.83 -11.75
C ILE A 503 45.31 -3.82 -11.64
N ASP A 504 46.43 -3.36 -11.11
CA ASP A 504 47.60 -4.16 -10.79
C ASP A 504 47.74 -4.26 -9.26
N LEU A 505 47.82 -5.49 -8.74
CA LEU A 505 48.01 -5.79 -7.32
C LEU A 505 49.31 -6.58 -7.15
N ASN A 506 50.16 -6.12 -6.23
CA ASN A 506 51.36 -6.82 -5.80
C ASN A 506 51.33 -7.05 -4.29
N ALA A 507 51.62 -8.27 -3.85
CA ALA A 507 51.63 -8.63 -2.44
C ALA A 507 52.67 -9.73 -2.13
N PRO A 508 53.03 -9.96 -0.84
CA PRO A 508 53.91 -11.06 -0.44
C PRO A 508 53.31 -12.43 -0.80
N GLU A 509 54.10 -13.37 -1.30
CA GLU A 509 53.62 -14.70 -1.76
C GLU A 509 53.00 -15.57 -0.65
N ASP A 510 53.46 -15.42 0.59
CA ASP A 510 52.98 -16.17 1.77
C ASP A 510 51.66 -15.62 2.34
N MET A 511 51.21 -14.45 1.87
CA MET A 511 49.98 -13.82 2.33
C MET A 511 48.76 -14.47 1.67
N LYS A 512 47.80 -14.95 2.47
CA LYS A 512 46.48 -15.34 1.93
C LYS A 512 45.65 -14.08 1.67
N ILE A 513 45.28 -13.85 0.42
CA ILE A 513 44.54 -12.65 -0.01
C ILE A 513 43.12 -13.02 -0.41
N ASP A 514 42.14 -12.25 0.07
CA ASP A 514 40.79 -12.24 -0.51
C ASP A 514 40.71 -11.19 -1.63
N LEU A 515 40.55 -11.65 -2.86
CA LEU A 515 40.49 -10.78 -4.05
C LEU A 515 39.13 -10.07 -4.22
N GLY A 516 38.15 -10.34 -3.34
CA GLY A 516 36.83 -9.70 -3.38
C GLY A 516 36.13 -9.89 -4.73
N LEU A 517 35.76 -8.80 -5.39
CA LEU A 517 35.14 -8.80 -6.73
C LEU A 517 36.12 -9.17 -7.87
N GLY A 518 37.42 -9.23 -7.60
CA GLY A 518 38.46 -9.67 -8.53
C GLY A 518 38.62 -11.20 -8.64
N ARG A 519 37.80 -11.97 -7.90
CA ARG A 519 37.80 -13.44 -7.90
C ARG A 519 37.54 -14.05 -9.27
#